data_AF-A0A7V9I1R8-F1
#
_entry.id   AF-A0A7V9I1R8-F1
#
_cell.length_a   1.000
_cell.length_b   1.000
_cell.length_c   1.000
_cell.angle_alpha   90.00
_cell.angle_beta   90.00
_cell.angle_gamma   90.00
#
_symmetry.space_group_name_H-M   'P 1'
#
loop_
_entity.id
_entity.type
_entity.pdbx_description
1 polymer ?
#
loop_
_entity_poly.entity_id
_entity_poly.type
_entity_poly.pdbx_seq_one_letter_code
_entity_poly.pdbx_strand_id
1 'polypeptide(L)'
;MFQTSLGCVLGVTCLSLALVAAQDVRTDNMNRMEHGPFVSTTIAADPLSPTRSIVVHKGIAVRVASDPEAVVTFDTDLLRVAAAWTGGGLQWSSARDGLEQWPSPAGFTHFTTAQRPGWTTTGDFADPRPWRYGPLPREKGRYKGLYVQGDTVVFAYAIGDAGILERPGFLRVDGQPVFVRTFNVQPAAEPLSLHVLQAPGAAGTVIERRMLSGDSGTVAIRAGAETRMVAFSGLPESATWRLTHQHLVLDLPHAAAPRRFEVLIGPVSTGDPGAAFEAHLRQAGPIADSAHRGVQTFVGAILL
;
A
#
# COMPACT_ATOMS: atom_id res chain seq x y z
N MET A 1 94.95 -27.16 -11.34
CA MET A 1 94.97 -28.63 -11.42
C MET A 1 93.72 -29.11 -10.71
N PHE A 2 92.80 -29.69 -11.48
CA PHE A 2 91.66 -30.57 -11.17
C PHE A 2 91.07 -30.71 -9.74
N GLN A 3 89.72 -30.69 -9.73
CA GLN A 3 88.80 -31.57 -8.97
C GLN A 3 88.70 -31.35 -7.43
N THR A 4 87.57 -31.56 -6.75
CA THR A 4 86.34 -32.31 -7.04
C THR A 4 85.20 -31.85 -6.13
N SER A 5 83.98 -32.01 -6.62
CA SER A 5 82.67 -31.86 -5.96
C SER A 5 82.43 -32.79 -4.77
N LEU A 6 81.60 -32.35 -3.81
CA LEU A 6 80.67 -33.24 -3.11
C LEU A 6 79.30 -32.56 -3.03
N GLY A 7 78.30 -33.18 -3.67
CA GLY A 7 76.94 -32.68 -3.78
C GLY A 7 76.16 -32.86 -2.48
N CYS A 8 75.28 -31.90 -2.20
CA CYS A 8 74.24 -32.00 -1.18
C CYS A 8 72.89 -31.86 -1.88
N VAL A 9 72.12 -32.94 -1.91
CA VAL A 9 70.76 -32.98 -2.45
C VAL A 9 69.81 -32.52 -1.33
N LEU A 10 69.28 -31.31 -1.44
CA LEU A 10 68.17 -30.84 -0.62
C LEU A 10 66.90 -30.96 -1.46
N GLY A 11 66.10 -31.99 -1.15
CA GLY A 11 64.78 -32.20 -1.73
C GLY A 11 63.84 -31.09 -1.30
N VAL A 12 63.36 -30.31 -2.26
CA VAL A 12 62.30 -29.32 -2.06
C VAL A 12 60.96 -30.04 -2.15
N THR A 13 60.33 -30.30 -1.01
CA THR A 13 58.94 -30.73 -0.95
C THR A 13 58.05 -29.52 -1.24
N CYS A 14 57.57 -29.41 -2.48
CA CYS A 14 56.51 -28.47 -2.85
C CYS A 14 55.21 -28.87 -2.15
N LEU A 15 54.89 -28.20 -1.04
CA LEU A 15 53.56 -28.23 -0.45
C LEU A 15 52.63 -27.38 -1.31
N SER A 16 51.99 -28.00 -2.29
CA SER A 16 50.96 -27.35 -3.12
C SER A 16 49.73 -27.06 -2.26
N LEU A 17 49.63 -25.83 -1.76
CA LEU A 17 48.43 -25.29 -1.12
C LEU A 17 47.35 -25.18 -2.19
N ALA A 18 46.46 -26.17 -2.27
CA ALA A 18 45.26 -26.05 -3.09
C ALA A 18 44.36 -24.99 -2.44
N LEU A 19 44.38 -23.78 -2.99
CA LEU A 19 43.42 -22.75 -2.65
C LEU A 19 42.05 -23.22 -3.19
N VAL A 20 41.30 -23.92 -2.36
CA VAL A 20 39.87 -24.14 -2.61
C VAL A 20 39.24 -22.76 -2.54
N ALA A 21 38.97 -22.15 -3.69
CA ALA A 21 38.09 -21.01 -3.76
C ALA A 21 36.76 -21.47 -3.15
N ALA A 22 36.44 -20.96 -1.97
CA ALA A 22 35.11 -21.12 -1.42
C ALA A 22 34.15 -20.58 -2.47
N GLN A 23 33.35 -21.47 -3.06
CA GLN A 23 32.21 -21.02 -3.85
C GLN A 23 31.36 -20.20 -2.90
N ASP A 24 31.26 -18.91 -3.14
CA ASP A 24 30.30 -18.04 -2.46
C ASP A 24 28.93 -18.66 -2.73
N VAL A 25 28.40 -19.39 -1.74
CA VAL A 25 27.05 -19.92 -1.82
C VAL A 25 26.19 -18.68 -1.92
N ARG A 26 25.76 -18.36 -3.14
CA ARG A 26 24.74 -17.34 -3.36
C ARG A 26 23.55 -17.82 -2.54
N THR A 27 23.36 -17.22 -1.38
CA THR A 27 22.12 -17.40 -0.64
C THR A 27 21.04 -16.86 -1.56
N ASP A 28 20.19 -17.76 -2.05
CA ASP A 28 18.99 -17.48 -2.84
C ASP A 28 17.99 -16.75 -1.95
N ASN A 29 18.36 -15.55 -1.50
CA ASN A 29 17.54 -14.79 -0.57
C ASN A 29 16.48 -14.02 -1.36
N MET A 30 15.24 -14.07 -0.88
CA MET A 30 14.14 -13.37 -1.53
C MET A 30 14.33 -11.83 -1.53
N ASN A 31 15.18 -11.29 -0.66
CA ASN A 31 15.49 -9.85 -0.63
C ASN A 31 16.27 -9.35 -1.85
N ARG A 32 17.02 -10.21 -2.54
CA ARG A 32 17.81 -9.88 -3.74
C ARG A 32 17.02 -10.06 -5.04
N MET A 33 15.84 -10.67 -4.97
CA MET A 33 15.02 -10.92 -6.15
C MET A 33 14.34 -9.63 -6.63
N GLU A 34 14.21 -9.51 -7.95
CA GLU A 34 13.33 -8.50 -8.55
C GLU A 34 11.90 -9.03 -8.58
N HIS A 35 11.03 -8.48 -7.73
CA HIS A 35 9.66 -8.97 -7.54
C HIS A 35 8.62 -8.36 -8.49
N GLY A 36 9.05 -7.53 -9.45
CA GLY A 36 8.15 -6.81 -10.34
C GLY A 36 7.31 -5.74 -9.62
N PRO A 37 6.16 -5.33 -10.20
CA PRO A 37 5.37 -4.20 -9.68
C PRO A 37 4.57 -4.56 -8.41
N PHE A 38 4.34 -5.84 -8.13
CA PHE A 38 3.67 -6.26 -6.89
C PHE A 38 4.03 -7.68 -6.45
N VAL A 39 3.84 -7.95 -5.15
CA VAL A 39 3.94 -9.28 -4.54
C VAL A 39 2.65 -9.63 -3.81
N SER A 40 2.15 -10.85 -4.00
CA SER A 40 1.06 -11.37 -3.17
C SER A 40 1.59 -12.29 -2.07
N THR A 41 1.27 -11.97 -0.81
CA THR A 41 1.75 -12.71 0.37
C THR A 41 0.97 -12.31 1.63
N THR A 42 1.13 -13.08 2.70
CA THR A 42 0.87 -12.59 4.07
C THR A 42 1.96 -11.59 4.46
N ILE A 43 1.59 -10.50 5.13
CA ILE A 43 2.53 -9.44 5.53
C ILE A 43 2.38 -9.18 7.03
N ALA A 44 3.50 -9.21 7.74
CA ALA A 44 3.60 -8.88 9.17
C ALA A 44 4.05 -7.44 9.38
N ALA A 45 3.75 -6.86 10.55
CA ALA A 45 4.17 -5.51 10.89
C ALA A 45 5.63 -5.46 11.35
N ASP A 46 6.08 -6.49 12.08
CA ASP A 46 7.45 -6.61 12.60
C ASP A 46 7.92 -8.08 12.50
N PRO A 47 9.04 -8.36 11.83
CA PRO A 47 9.57 -9.72 11.69
C PRO A 47 10.19 -10.28 12.98
N LEU A 48 10.45 -9.44 14.00
CA LEU A 48 11.11 -9.81 15.25
C LEU A 48 10.14 -9.91 16.45
N SER A 49 8.86 -9.56 16.28
CA SER A 49 7.90 -9.59 17.37
C SER A 49 7.35 -11.00 17.64
N PRO A 50 7.39 -11.50 18.90
CA PRO A 50 7.01 -12.87 19.25
C PRO A 50 5.52 -13.20 19.04
N THR A 51 4.67 -12.20 18.80
CA THR A 51 3.23 -12.37 18.51
C THR A 51 2.86 -12.28 17.03
N ARG A 52 3.83 -12.14 16.11
CA ARG A 52 3.65 -12.02 14.64
C ARG A 52 2.39 -11.21 14.29
N SER A 53 2.44 -9.90 14.51
CA SER A 53 1.38 -8.94 14.22
C SER A 53 1.10 -8.87 12.70
N ILE A 54 0.31 -9.82 12.19
CA ILE A 54 -0.06 -9.85 10.78
C ILE A 54 -0.90 -8.62 10.45
N VAL A 55 -0.39 -7.79 9.52
CA VAL A 55 -1.10 -6.63 8.99
C VAL A 55 -2.20 -7.10 8.04
N VAL A 56 -1.89 -8.09 7.21
CA VAL A 56 -2.80 -8.67 6.22
C VAL A 56 -2.46 -10.13 5.92
N HIS A 57 -3.48 -10.98 5.87
CA HIS A 57 -3.33 -12.40 5.56
C HIS A 57 -3.20 -12.67 4.06
N LYS A 58 -3.99 -11.96 3.23
CA LYS A 58 -3.95 -12.07 1.78
C LYS A 58 -3.72 -10.68 1.16
N GLY A 59 -2.45 -10.27 1.22
CA GLY A 59 -2.00 -8.96 0.80
C GLY A 59 -1.52 -8.96 -0.65
N ILE A 60 -1.63 -7.82 -1.31
CA ILE A 60 -0.95 -7.48 -2.55
C ILE A 60 -0.17 -6.20 -2.29
N ALA A 61 1.14 -6.32 -2.09
CA ALA A 61 2.06 -5.20 -1.90
C ALA A 61 2.48 -4.66 -3.26
N VAL A 62 2.03 -3.45 -3.61
CA VAL A 62 2.29 -2.77 -4.88
C VAL A 62 3.36 -1.72 -4.70
N ARG A 63 4.41 -1.77 -5.52
CA ARG A 63 5.42 -0.71 -5.61
C ARG A 63 4.83 0.46 -6.38
N VAL A 64 4.62 1.59 -5.71
CA VAL A 64 3.98 2.79 -6.27
C VAL A 64 4.97 3.90 -6.62
N ALA A 65 6.22 3.81 -6.15
CA ALA A 65 7.34 4.64 -6.58
C ALA A 65 8.67 3.91 -6.36
N SER A 66 9.71 4.31 -7.10
CA SER A 66 11.07 3.77 -7.01
C SER A 66 12.05 4.69 -6.27
N ASP A 67 11.79 6.00 -6.19
CA ASP A 67 12.64 6.96 -5.48
C ASP A 67 11.78 8.04 -4.73
N PRO A 68 11.60 7.93 -3.41
CA PRO A 68 12.01 6.79 -2.60
C PRO A 68 11.17 5.58 -2.99
N GLU A 69 11.68 4.37 -2.77
CA GLU A 69 10.83 3.18 -2.94
C GLU A 69 9.64 3.28 -1.98
N ALA A 70 8.43 3.25 -2.54
CA ALA A 70 7.18 3.39 -1.81
C ALA A 70 6.23 2.25 -2.17
N VAL A 71 5.54 1.71 -1.16
CA VAL A 71 4.68 0.53 -1.32
C VAL A 71 3.33 0.77 -0.67
N VAL A 72 2.28 0.28 -1.33
CA VAL A 72 0.91 0.23 -0.80
C VAL A 72 0.44 -1.23 -0.81
N THR A 73 -0.08 -1.70 0.32
CA THR A 73 -0.58 -3.06 0.46
C THR A 73 -2.10 -3.09 0.46
N PHE A 74 -2.68 -3.82 -0.49
CA PHE A 74 -4.12 -4.06 -0.55
C PHE A 74 -4.49 -5.43 0.03
N ASP A 75 -5.52 -5.47 0.87
CA ASP A 75 -6.09 -6.67 1.47
C ASP A 75 -7.22 -7.19 0.59
N THR A 76 -7.02 -8.34 -0.07
CA THR A 76 -8.05 -8.88 -0.97
C THR A 76 -9.23 -9.48 -0.22
N ASP A 77 -9.04 -9.83 1.06
CA ASP A 77 -10.08 -10.45 1.85
C ASP A 77 -11.02 -9.40 2.42
N LEU A 78 -10.48 -8.29 2.92
CA LEU A 78 -11.23 -7.18 3.53
C LEU A 78 -11.46 -5.98 2.62
N LEU A 79 -10.90 -5.98 1.41
CA LEU A 79 -11.05 -4.92 0.39
C LEU A 79 -10.62 -3.54 0.90
N ARG A 80 -9.42 -3.46 1.50
CA ARG A 80 -8.88 -2.23 2.10
C ARG A 80 -7.41 -2.04 1.74
N VAL A 81 -6.92 -0.81 1.79
CA VAL A 81 -5.48 -0.55 1.90
C VAL A 81 -5.05 -0.80 3.34
N ALA A 82 -4.25 -1.83 3.57
CA ALA A 82 -3.85 -2.28 4.90
C ALA A 82 -2.69 -1.46 5.48
N ALA A 83 -1.71 -1.10 4.65
CA ALA A 83 -0.55 -0.30 5.03
C ALA A 83 0.08 0.39 3.82
N ALA A 84 0.79 1.49 4.08
CA ALA A 84 1.63 2.16 3.09
C ALA A 84 2.94 2.65 3.74
N TRP A 85 4.07 2.44 3.07
CA TRP A 85 5.38 2.79 3.60
C TRP A 85 6.34 3.29 2.52
N THR A 86 7.40 3.99 2.95
CA THR A 86 8.51 4.42 2.09
C THR A 86 9.84 3.94 2.66
N GLY A 87 10.88 3.89 1.82
CA GLY A 87 12.23 3.55 2.24
C GLY A 87 12.57 2.07 2.08
N GLY A 88 11.99 1.44 1.05
CA GLY A 88 12.28 0.06 0.67
C GLY A 88 11.02 -0.75 0.37
N GLY A 89 11.18 -1.88 -0.31
CA GLY A 89 10.12 -2.83 -0.64
C GLY A 89 9.67 -3.69 0.55
N LEU A 90 9.33 -4.95 0.25
CA LEU A 90 9.14 -5.97 1.27
C LEU A 90 10.49 -6.47 1.79
N GLN A 91 10.66 -6.47 3.10
CA GLN A 91 11.77 -7.12 3.78
C GLN A 91 11.38 -8.57 4.06
N TRP A 92 11.95 -9.50 3.31
CA TRP A 92 11.80 -10.94 3.53
C TRP A 92 12.65 -11.38 4.71
N SER A 93 12.10 -12.32 5.49
CA SER A 93 12.85 -12.97 6.57
C SER A 93 14.01 -13.79 6.01
N SER A 94 15.11 -13.90 6.75
CA SER A 94 16.20 -14.81 6.40
C SER A 94 15.89 -16.28 6.73
N ALA A 95 14.82 -16.55 7.50
CA ALA A 95 14.42 -17.91 7.86
C ALA A 95 13.99 -18.69 6.60
N ARG A 96 14.74 -19.76 6.29
CA ARG A 96 14.61 -20.55 5.05
C ARG A 96 14.46 -19.64 3.82
N ASP A 97 15.34 -18.65 3.73
CA ASP A 97 15.41 -17.67 2.63
C ASP A 97 14.11 -16.88 2.36
N GLY A 98 13.21 -16.80 3.35
CA GLY A 98 11.93 -16.08 3.24
C GLY A 98 10.72 -17.01 3.11
N LEU A 99 10.91 -18.33 3.13
CA LEU A 99 9.84 -19.32 3.00
C LEU A 99 9.16 -19.68 4.33
N GLU A 100 9.86 -19.55 5.45
CA GLU A 100 9.35 -19.98 6.76
C GLU A 100 8.57 -18.89 7.50
N GLN A 101 8.81 -17.62 7.15
CA GLN A 101 8.27 -16.47 7.85
C GLN A 101 7.78 -15.40 6.87
N TRP A 102 6.87 -14.55 7.34
CA TRP A 102 6.22 -13.54 6.52
C TRP A 102 7.12 -12.31 6.34
N PRO A 103 7.14 -11.70 5.14
CA PRO A 103 7.82 -10.43 4.97
C PRO A 103 7.12 -9.30 5.74
N SER A 104 7.86 -8.22 5.98
CA SER A 104 7.40 -6.99 6.60
C SER A 104 7.75 -5.77 5.74
N PRO A 105 7.21 -4.57 6.05
CA PRO A 105 7.76 -3.34 5.50
C PRO A 105 9.26 -3.21 5.80
N ALA A 106 10.07 -2.87 4.79
CA ALA A 106 11.50 -2.59 4.99
C ALA A 106 11.76 -1.18 5.58
N GLY A 107 10.82 -0.26 5.37
CA GLY A 107 10.98 1.15 5.68
C GLY A 107 9.94 1.70 6.67
N PHE A 108 9.74 3.02 6.59
CA PHE A 108 8.85 3.75 7.49
C PHE A 108 7.39 3.65 7.05
N THR A 109 6.55 3.04 7.90
CA THR A 109 5.10 2.95 7.67
C THR A 109 4.42 4.28 7.94
N HIS A 110 3.87 4.89 6.88
CA HIS A 110 3.20 6.18 6.97
C HIS A 110 1.80 6.08 7.51
N PHE A 111 1.03 5.07 7.12
CA PHE A 111 -0.29 4.81 7.69
C PHE A 111 -0.70 3.35 7.55
N THR A 112 -1.66 2.94 8.37
CA THR A 112 -2.31 1.63 8.32
C THR A 112 -3.82 1.81 8.41
N THR A 113 -4.55 0.72 8.16
CA THR A 113 -5.93 0.57 8.61
C THR A 113 -6.03 -0.64 9.54
N ALA A 114 -7.00 -0.66 10.44
CA ALA A 114 -7.30 -1.85 11.24
C ALA A 114 -7.83 -3.00 10.36
N GLN A 115 -7.67 -4.24 10.81
CA GLN A 115 -8.18 -5.46 10.16
C GLN A 115 -9.71 -5.52 10.22
N ARG A 116 -10.35 -4.72 9.37
CA ARG A 116 -11.79 -4.62 9.20
C ARG A 116 -12.11 -4.27 7.74
N PRO A 117 -13.37 -4.42 7.27
CA PRO A 117 -13.72 -4.07 5.90
C PRO A 117 -13.19 -2.69 5.49
N GLY A 118 -12.71 -2.55 4.26
CA GLY A 118 -12.27 -1.26 3.73
C GLY A 118 -13.44 -0.38 3.28
N TRP A 119 -14.58 -1.02 3.01
CA TRP A 119 -15.81 -0.38 2.57
C TRP A 119 -17.03 -1.01 3.24
N THR A 120 -18.14 -0.28 3.25
CA THR A 120 -19.45 -0.78 3.70
C THR A 120 -20.58 0.01 3.04
N THR A 121 -21.76 -0.60 2.89
CA THR A 121 -23.00 0.06 2.47
C THR A 121 -23.86 0.53 3.64
N THR A 122 -23.55 0.08 4.86
CA THR A 122 -24.39 0.32 6.06
C THR A 122 -23.77 1.32 7.04
N GLY A 123 -22.53 1.75 6.78
CA GLY A 123 -21.73 2.55 7.71
C GLY A 123 -21.05 1.74 8.83
N ASP A 124 -21.37 0.44 8.95
CA ASP A 124 -20.75 -0.49 9.90
C ASP A 124 -19.55 -1.22 9.26
N PHE A 125 -18.42 -1.17 9.96
CA PHE A 125 -17.16 -1.81 9.60
C PHE A 125 -16.81 -2.98 10.54
N ALA A 126 -17.79 -3.60 11.19
CA ALA A 126 -17.57 -4.88 11.86
C ALA A 126 -17.17 -5.95 10.82
N ASP A 127 -16.18 -6.78 11.15
CA ASP A 127 -15.80 -7.91 10.30
C ASP A 127 -16.89 -8.99 10.37
N PRO A 128 -17.63 -9.25 9.28
CA PRO A 128 -18.76 -10.18 9.29
C PRO A 128 -18.32 -11.64 9.19
N ARG A 129 -17.02 -11.90 8.98
CA ARG A 129 -16.53 -13.24 8.69
C ARG A 129 -16.47 -14.07 9.99
N PRO A 130 -16.99 -15.31 9.99
CA PRO A 130 -16.90 -16.18 11.17
C PRO A 130 -15.46 -16.56 11.50
N TRP A 131 -14.60 -16.60 10.48
CA TRP A 131 -13.16 -16.81 10.60
C TRP A 131 -12.44 -15.65 9.92
N ARG A 132 -11.35 -15.15 10.53
CA ARG A 132 -10.59 -13.99 10.01
C ARG A 132 -9.87 -14.25 8.68
N TYR A 133 -9.92 -15.48 8.18
CA TYR A 133 -9.26 -15.94 6.97
C TYR A 133 -10.27 -16.11 5.85
N GLY A 134 -9.98 -15.55 4.68
CA GLY A 134 -10.82 -15.65 3.49
C GLY A 134 -11.67 -14.40 3.23
N PRO A 135 -12.32 -14.35 2.06
CA PRO A 135 -12.98 -13.13 1.59
C PRO A 135 -14.20 -12.77 2.42
N LEU A 136 -14.60 -11.50 2.34
CA LEU A 136 -15.91 -11.04 2.80
C LEU A 136 -17.05 -11.85 2.14
N PRO A 137 -18.21 -11.96 2.82
CA PRO A 137 -19.44 -12.45 2.19
C PRO A 137 -19.73 -11.70 0.89
N ARG A 138 -20.15 -12.43 -0.15
CA ARG A 138 -20.19 -11.93 -1.53
C ARG A 138 -21.12 -10.72 -1.69
N GLU A 139 -22.20 -10.69 -0.93
CA GLU A 139 -23.18 -9.60 -0.88
C GLU A 139 -22.64 -8.31 -0.23
N LYS A 140 -21.60 -8.42 0.61
CA LYS A 140 -20.93 -7.26 1.23
C LYS A 140 -19.79 -6.74 0.36
N GLY A 141 -19.01 -7.64 -0.23
CA GLY A 141 -17.98 -7.25 -1.17
C GLY A 141 -17.25 -8.43 -1.78
N ARG A 142 -16.66 -8.21 -2.97
CA ARG A 142 -15.96 -9.24 -3.72
C ARG A 142 -14.75 -8.67 -4.43
N TYR A 143 -13.57 -9.22 -4.15
CA TYR A 143 -12.38 -9.00 -4.97
C TYR A 143 -12.58 -9.64 -6.36
N LYS A 144 -12.35 -8.87 -7.43
CA LYS A 144 -12.54 -9.31 -8.82
C LYS A 144 -11.21 -9.51 -9.55
N GLY A 145 -10.12 -8.94 -9.06
CA GLY A 145 -8.77 -9.13 -9.60
C GLY A 145 -7.95 -7.84 -9.60
N LEU A 146 -6.88 -7.84 -10.38
CA LEU A 146 -6.10 -6.64 -10.69
C LEU A 146 -5.69 -6.63 -12.15
N TYR A 147 -5.36 -5.43 -12.63
CA TYR A 147 -4.75 -5.19 -13.94
C TYR A 147 -3.36 -4.60 -13.75
N VAL A 148 -2.45 -4.93 -14.66
CA VAL A 148 -1.09 -4.39 -14.69
C VAL A 148 -0.88 -3.68 -16.02
N GLN A 149 -0.35 -2.46 -15.98
CA GLN A 149 0.05 -1.71 -17.15
C GLN A 149 1.37 -1.01 -16.90
N GLY A 150 2.45 -1.51 -17.51
CA GLY A 150 3.80 -1.14 -17.10
C GLY A 150 3.95 -1.38 -15.60
N ASP A 151 4.34 -0.35 -14.86
CA ASP A 151 4.50 -0.40 -13.41
C ASP A 151 3.22 -0.04 -12.63
N THR A 152 2.12 0.27 -13.33
CA THR A 152 0.85 0.63 -12.70
C THR A 152 0.01 -0.61 -12.42
N VAL A 153 -0.47 -0.74 -11.17
CA VAL A 153 -1.45 -1.76 -10.77
C VAL A 153 -2.79 -1.09 -10.50
N VAL A 154 -3.88 -1.71 -10.96
CA VAL A 154 -5.26 -1.28 -10.68
C VAL A 154 -6.03 -2.45 -10.10
N PHE A 155 -6.58 -2.28 -8.90
CA PHE A 155 -7.45 -3.28 -8.28
C PHE A 155 -8.88 -3.16 -8.81
N ALA A 156 -9.53 -4.30 -9.02
CA ALA A 156 -10.95 -4.38 -9.34
C ALA A 156 -11.67 -5.18 -8.26
N TYR A 157 -12.74 -4.61 -7.71
CA TYR A 157 -13.59 -5.25 -6.72
C TYR A 157 -15.01 -4.67 -6.77
N ALA A 158 -15.92 -5.21 -5.96
CA ALA A 158 -17.26 -4.65 -5.79
C ALA A 158 -17.64 -4.61 -4.30
N ILE A 159 -18.49 -3.65 -3.95
CA ILE A 159 -19.08 -3.46 -2.63
C ILE A 159 -20.58 -3.33 -2.83
N GLY A 160 -21.36 -4.28 -2.31
CA GLY A 160 -22.75 -4.43 -2.73
C GLY A 160 -22.85 -4.62 -4.25
N ASP A 161 -23.63 -3.75 -4.91
CA ASP A 161 -23.78 -3.66 -6.36
C ASP A 161 -22.73 -2.75 -7.04
N ALA A 162 -22.01 -1.94 -6.26
CA ALA A 162 -21.10 -0.95 -6.78
C ALA A 162 -19.76 -1.57 -7.20
N GLY A 163 -19.46 -1.50 -8.50
CA GLY A 163 -18.14 -1.82 -9.05
C GLY A 163 -17.10 -0.75 -8.75
N ILE A 164 -15.91 -1.14 -8.30
CA ILE A 164 -14.83 -0.22 -7.95
C ILE A 164 -13.54 -0.61 -8.66
N LEU A 165 -12.91 0.37 -9.31
CA LEU A 165 -11.49 0.32 -9.65
C LEU A 165 -10.72 1.24 -8.70
N GLU A 166 -9.63 0.74 -8.12
CA GLU A 166 -8.75 1.52 -7.25
C GLU A 166 -7.32 1.42 -7.74
N ARG A 167 -6.71 2.57 -8.03
CA ARG A 167 -5.31 2.68 -8.42
C ARG A 167 -4.51 3.33 -7.28
N PRO A 168 -3.63 2.60 -6.60
CA PRO A 168 -2.69 3.20 -5.66
C PRO A 168 -1.59 3.96 -6.43
N GLY A 169 -1.11 5.04 -5.85
CA GLY A 169 -0.05 5.87 -6.42
C GLY A 169 0.74 6.61 -5.35
N PHE A 170 1.74 7.36 -5.79
CA PHE A 170 2.62 8.12 -4.92
C PHE A 170 3.08 9.40 -5.63
N LEU A 171 3.20 10.48 -4.88
CA LEU A 171 3.78 11.73 -5.33
C LEU A 171 4.44 12.46 -4.16
N ARG A 172 5.07 13.61 -4.46
CA ARG A 172 5.56 14.53 -3.43
C ARG A 172 4.79 15.84 -3.47
N VAL A 173 4.37 16.32 -2.30
CA VAL A 173 3.81 17.67 -2.11
C VAL A 173 4.77 18.44 -1.23
N ASP A 174 5.36 19.52 -1.75
CA ASP A 174 6.37 20.31 -1.03
C ASP A 174 7.50 19.45 -0.43
N GLY A 175 7.99 18.51 -1.27
CA GLY A 175 9.02 17.54 -0.88
C GLY A 175 8.55 16.40 0.04
N GLN A 176 7.35 16.46 0.62
CA GLN A 176 6.83 15.44 1.53
C GLN A 176 6.23 14.24 0.79
N PRO A 177 6.40 12.99 1.30
CA PRO A 177 5.83 11.80 0.68
C PRO A 177 4.31 11.75 0.83
N VAL A 178 3.57 11.60 -0.28
CA VAL A 178 2.10 11.54 -0.28
C VAL A 178 1.63 10.33 -1.07
N PHE A 179 0.81 9.49 -0.43
CA PHE A 179 0.17 8.36 -1.08
C PHE A 179 -1.14 8.80 -1.72
N VAL A 180 -1.39 8.32 -2.93
CA VAL A 180 -2.60 8.64 -3.69
C VAL A 180 -3.43 7.38 -3.86
N ARG A 181 -4.75 7.51 -3.68
CA ARG A 181 -5.72 6.47 -4.02
C ARG A 181 -6.70 7.08 -5.02
N THR A 182 -6.64 6.64 -6.27
CA THR A 182 -7.58 7.04 -7.33
C THR A 182 -8.68 6.01 -7.45
N PHE A 183 -9.93 6.45 -7.45
CA PHE A 183 -11.10 5.58 -7.51
C PHE A 183 -11.95 5.87 -8.74
N ASN A 184 -12.38 4.81 -9.42
CA ASN A 184 -13.52 4.85 -10.32
C ASN A 184 -14.62 3.98 -9.69
N VAL A 185 -15.71 4.60 -9.25
CA VAL A 185 -16.86 3.92 -8.65
C VAL A 185 -18.00 3.96 -9.65
N GLN A 186 -18.53 2.79 -10.02
CA GLN A 186 -19.72 2.64 -10.84
C GLN A 186 -20.97 3.15 -10.12
N PRO A 187 -22.13 3.27 -10.80
CA PRO A 187 -23.38 3.53 -10.12
C PRO A 187 -23.58 2.59 -8.93
N ALA A 188 -24.15 3.14 -7.86
CA ALA A 188 -24.38 2.46 -6.60
C ALA A 188 -25.79 2.84 -6.12
N ALA A 189 -26.66 1.85 -5.93
CA ALA A 189 -28.01 2.10 -5.42
C ALA A 189 -27.98 2.53 -3.94
N GLU A 190 -27.03 1.99 -3.18
CA GLU A 190 -26.82 2.30 -1.77
C GLU A 190 -25.71 3.35 -1.56
N PRO A 191 -25.72 4.11 -0.45
CA PRO A 191 -24.56 4.86 0.00
C PRO A 191 -23.35 3.96 0.24
N LEU A 192 -22.15 4.52 0.14
CA LEU A 192 -20.89 3.81 0.37
C LEU A 192 -20.04 4.55 1.39
N SER A 193 -19.51 3.86 2.39
CA SER A 193 -18.52 4.41 3.32
C SER A 193 -17.16 3.75 3.08
N LEU A 194 -16.14 4.55 2.81
CA LEU A 194 -14.75 4.14 2.64
C LEU A 194 -13.95 4.38 3.93
N HIS A 195 -13.27 3.36 4.43
CA HIS A 195 -12.23 3.51 5.44
C HIS A 195 -10.93 3.98 4.78
N VAL A 196 -10.55 5.23 5.03
CA VAL A 196 -9.43 5.89 4.34
C VAL A 196 -8.10 5.53 5.01
N LEU A 197 -8.01 5.76 6.33
CA LEU A 197 -6.84 5.47 7.15
C LEU A 197 -7.21 5.40 8.63
N GLN A 198 -6.32 4.83 9.45
CA GLN A 198 -6.36 5.00 10.90
C GLN A 198 -5.56 6.25 11.31
N ALA A 199 -6.23 7.19 11.96
CA ALA A 199 -5.69 8.43 12.50
C ALA A 199 -4.72 8.16 13.67
N PRO A 200 -3.77 9.09 13.93
CA PRO A 200 -2.92 9.05 15.11
C PRO A 200 -3.73 8.94 16.40
N GLY A 201 -3.24 8.14 17.36
CA GLY A 201 -4.03 7.65 18.48
C GLY A 201 -4.04 8.50 19.74
N ALA A 202 -4.22 9.82 19.63
CA ALA A 202 -4.26 10.71 20.80
C ALA A 202 -5.69 11.02 21.26
N ALA A 203 -5.88 11.20 22.58
CA ALA A 203 -7.11 11.77 23.12
C ALA A 203 -7.35 13.17 22.55
N GLY A 204 -8.60 13.48 22.17
CA GLY A 204 -8.94 14.77 21.58
C GLY A 204 -8.57 14.92 20.10
N THR A 205 -8.34 13.82 19.38
CA THR A 205 -8.15 13.88 17.91
C THR A 205 -9.40 14.43 17.24
N VAL A 206 -9.24 15.50 16.44
CA VAL A 206 -10.33 16.16 15.70
C VAL A 206 -10.05 16.15 14.20
N ILE A 207 -11.11 16.32 13.40
CA ILE A 207 -10.99 16.54 11.96
C ILE A 207 -11.55 17.91 11.58
N GLU A 208 -10.86 18.61 10.69
CA GLU A 208 -11.27 19.90 10.13
C GLU A 208 -11.31 19.78 8.61
N ARG A 209 -12.50 19.91 8.02
CA ARG A 209 -12.66 19.93 6.56
C ARG A 209 -12.60 21.36 6.05
N ARG A 210 -11.88 21.58 4.96
CA ARG A 210 -11.83 22.84 4.22
C ARG A 210 -12.07 22.59 2.74
N MET A 211 -13.10 23.22 2.18
CA MET A 211 -13.34 23.17 0.73
C MET A 211 -12.46 24.19 0.02
N LEU A 212 -11.87 23.78 -1.09
CA LEU A 212 -11.14 24.66 -2.02
C LEU A 212 -12.01 25.03 -3.22
N SER A 213 -12.85 24.09 -3.68
CA SER A 213 -13.86 24.28 -4.72
C SER A 213 -15.08 23.39 -4.42
N GLY A 214 -16.00 23.19 -5.36
CA GLY A 214 -17.18 22.34 -5.16
C GLY A 214 -16.84 20.85 -4.95
N ASP A 215 -15.75 20.36 -5.54
CA ASP A 215 -15.40 18.92 -5.56
C ASP A 215 -14.03 18.59 -4.96
N SER A 216 -13.27 19.60 -4.54
CA SER A 216 -11.92 19.45 -4.00
C SER A 216 -11.69 20.25 -2.72
N GLY A 217 -10.80 19.74 -1.88
CA GLY A 217 -10.51 20.32 -0.58
C GLY A 217 -9.59 19.44 0.26
N THR A 218 -9.52 19.75 1.55
CA THR A 218 -8.68 19.07 2.52
C THR A 218 -9.44 18.67 3.77
N VAL A 219 -8.91 17.66 4.47
CA VAL A 219 -9.29 17.23 5.80
C VAL A 219 -8.01 17.16 6.64
N ALA A 220 -7.88 18.05 7.61
CA ALA A 220 -6.82 18.03 8.60
C ALA A 220 -7.23 17.15 9.78
N ILE A 221 -6.45 16.12 10.09
CA ILE A 221 -6.61 15.30 11.29
C ILE A 221 -5.61 15.82 12.32
N ARG A 222 -6.09 16.42 13.41
CA ARG A 222 -5.23 17.05 14.43
C ARG A 222 -5.24 16.25 15.73
N ALA A 223 -4.05 15.95 16.24
CA ALA A 223 -3.80 15.21 17.47
C ALA A 223 -2.70 15.93 18.27
N GLY A 224 -3.07 16.85 19.16
CA GLY A 224 -2.10 17.72 19.82
C GLY A 224 -1.38 18.65 18.84
N ALA A 225 -0.05 18.58 18.79
CA ALA A 225 0.76 19.35 17.83
C ALA A 225 0.92 18.67 16.47
N GLU A 226 0.49 17.41 16.36
CA GLU A 226 0.58 16.62 15.14
C GLU A 226 -0.63 16.84 14.25
N THR A 227 -0.38 17.05 12.96
CA THR A 227 -1.41 17.10 11.92
C THR A 227 -1.08 16.08 10.84
N ARG A 228 -2.07 15.29 10.43
CA ARG A 228 -2.04 14.59 9.14
C ARG A 228 -3.01 15.28 8.20
N MET A 229 -2.51 15.64 7.02
CA MET A 229 -3.34 16.21 5.97
C MET A 229 -3.81 15.15 4.99
N VAL A 230 -5.10 15.18 4.69
CA VAL A 230 -5.71 14.42 3.61
C VAL A 230 -6.29 15.42 2.62
N ALA A 231 -5.94 15.33 1.34
CA ALA A 231 -6.58 16.11 0.28
C ALA A 231 -7.47 15.22 -0.57
N PHE A 232 -8.47 15.82 -1.21
CA PHE A 232 -9.39 15.13 -2.10
C PHE A 232 -9.78 16.00 -3.30
N SER A 233 -10.17 15.34 -4.39
CA SER A 233 -10.70 15.94 -5.62
C SER A 233 -11.74 15.01 -6.26
N GLY A 234 -12.70 15.57 -6.99
CA GLY A 234 -13.75 14.82 -7.68
C GLY A 234 -14.84 14.22 -6.77
N LEU A 235 -14.91 14.66 -5.49
CA LEU A 235 -15.97 14.22 -4.58
C LEU A 235 -17.25 15.04 -4.80
N PRO A 236 -18.45 14.45 -4.69
CA PRO A 236 -19.67 15.24 -4.69
C PRO A 236 -19.73 16.13 -3.43
N GLU A 237 -20.38 17.29 -3.53
CA GLU A 237 -20.53 18.23 -2.40
C GLU A 237 -21.15 17.58 -1.16
N SER A 238 -22.08 16.63 -1.38
CA SER A 238 -22.76 15.87 -0.34
C SER A 238 -21.93 14.74 0.29
N ALA A 239 -20.69 14.50 -0.16
CA ALA A 239 -19.79 13.60 0.53
C ALA A 239 -19.43 14.17 1.91
N THR A 240 -19.38 13.31 2.92
CA THR A 240 -19.05 13.70 4.30
C THR A 240 -17.84 12.94 4.82
N TRP A 241 -17.17 13.54 5.79
CA TRP A 241 -16.01 12.96 6.45
C TRP A 241 -16.29 12.84 7.94
N ARG A 242 -15.94 11.70 8.53
CA ARG A 242 -16.10 11.46 9.97
C ARG A 242 -14.92 10.70 10.53
N LEU A 243 -14.64 10.94 11.81
CA LEU A 243 -13.67 10.18 12.59
C LEU A 243 -14.44 9.28 13.54
N THR A 244 -14.23 7.97 13.45
CA THR A 244 -14.95 6.99 14.27
C THR A 244 -13.98 5.92 14.74
N HIS A 245 -13.77 5.80 16.06
CA HIS A 245 -12.77 4.89 16.65
C HIS A 245 -11.38 5.02 15.99
N GLN A 246 -10.88 6.25 15.83
CA GLN A 246 -9.63 6.58 15.12
C GLN A 246 -9.63 6.25 13.63
N HIS A 247 -10.75 5.88 13.01
CA HIS A 247 -10.82 5.65 11.57
C HIS A 247 -11.36 6.89 10.87
N LEU A 248 -10.57 7.44 9.95
CA LEU A 248 -11.09 8.44 9.03
C LEU A 248 -11.94 7.72 7.98
N VAL A 249 -13.21 8.08 7.93
CA VAL A 249 -14.19 7.52 7.01
C VAL A 249 -14.67 8.62 6.06
N LEU A 250 -14.71 8.28 4.78
CA LEU A 250 -15.35 9.06 3.72
C LEU A 250 -16.70 8.41 3.42
N ASP A 251 -17.80 9.10 3.68
CA ASP A 251 -19.14 8.66 3.32
C ASP A 251 -19.57 9.31 2.00
N LEU A 252 -19.98 8.47 1.06
CA LEU A 252 -20.44 8.83 -0.28
C LEU A 252 -21.93 8.57 -0.38
N PRO A 253 -22.72 9.51 -0.93
CA PRO A 253 -24.12 9.25 -1.23
C PRO A 253 -24.24 8.21 -2.36
N HIS A 254 -25.42 7.62 -2.51
CA HIS A 254 -25.76 6.81 -3.67
C HIS A 254 -25.50 7.56 -4.99
N ALA A 255 -25.36 6.83 -6.09
CA ALA A 255 -24.94 7.39 -7.37
C ALA A 255 -25.65 6.70 -8.55
N ALA A 256 -26.40 7.45 -9.36
CA ALA A 256 -26.94 6.92 -10.61
C ALA A 256 -25.93 6.94 -11.77
N ALA A 257 -24.82 7.66 -11.63
CA ALA A 257 -23.76 7.78 -12.63
C ALA A 257 -22.41 7.37 -12.02
N PRO A 258 -21.47 6.83 -12.83
CA PRO A 258 -20.12 6.59 -12.38
C PRO A 258 -19.47 7.87 -11.85
N ARG A 259 -18.67 7.75 -10.80
CA ARG A 259 -17.88 8.86 -10.25
C ARG A 259 -16.41 8.50 -10.15
N ARG A 260 -15.58 9.53 -10.26
CA ARG A 260 -14.13 9.42 -10.15
C ARG A 260 -13.63 10.44 -9.15
N PHE A 261 -12.80 9.99 -8.21
CA PHE A 261 -12.23 10.86 -7.19
C PHE A 261 -10.85 10.37 -6.76
N GLU A 262 -10.08 11.25 -6.14
CA GLU A 262 -8.79 10.92 -5.54
C GLU A 262 -8.76 11.30 -4.07
N VAL A 263 -7.99 10.53 -3.30
CA VAL A 263 -7.63 10.84 -1.92
C VAL A 263 -6.11 10.81 -1.81
N LEU A 264 -5.53 11.90 -1.35
CA LEU A 264 -4.10 12.09 -1.14
C LEU A 264 -3.84 12.09 0.37
N ILE A 265 -2.97 11.20 0.85
CA ILE A 265 -2.69 11.00 2.26
C ILE A 265 -1.25 11.43 2.54
N GLY A 266 -1.09 12.55 3.23
CA GLY A 266 0.20 13.07 3.67
C GLY A 266 0.78 12.36 4.89
N PRO A 267 2.04 12.68 5.23
CA PRO A 267 2.66 12.20 6.46
C PRO A 267 2.04 12.91 7.68
N VAL A 268 2.41 12.45 8.88
CA VAL A 268 2.18 13.23 10.09
C VAL A 268 3.29 14.28 10.19
N SER A 269 2.90 15.53 10.39
CA SER A 269 3.82 16.67 10.56
C SER A 269 3.46 17.46 11.79
N THR A 270 4.45 18.12 12.40
CA THR A 270 4.20 19.18 13.37
C THR A 270 3.74 20.45 12.64
N GLY A 271 2.64 21.06 13.07
CA GLY A 271 2.08 22.26 12.43
C GLY A 271 1.02 21.97 11.36
N ASP A 272 0.72 22.94 10.49
CA ASP A 272 -0.33 22.85 9.47
C ASP A 272 0.24 22.85 8.04
N PRO A 273 0.28 21.69 7.36
CA PRO A 273 0.78 21.60 5.98
C PRO A 273 -0.28 22.01 4.93
N GLY A 274 -1.45 22.52 5.33
CA GLY A 274 -2.60 22.74 4.46
C GLY A 274 -2.32 23.60 3.22
N ALA A 275 -1.50 24.64 3.35
CA ALA A 275 -1.16 25.52 2.23
C ALA A 275 -0.49 24.78 1.06
N ALA A 276 0.39 23.83 1.35
CA ALA A 276 1.07 23.03 0.32
C ALA A 276 0.09 22.10 -0.42
N PHE A 277 -0.83 21.47 0.30
CA PHE A 277 -1.88 20.63 -0.30
C PHE A 277 -2.87 21.45 -1.12
N GLU A 278 -3.28 22.63 -0.65
CA GLU A 278 -4.13 23.52 -1.42
C GLU A 278 -3.43 24.01 -2.70
N ALA A 279 -2.15 24.37 -2.62
CA ALA A 279 -1.37 24.77 -3.79
C ALA A 279 -1.28 23.63 -4.82
N HIS A 280 -1.05 22.40 -4.35
CA HIS A 280 -1.07 21.21 -5.21
C HIS A 280 -2.43 21.02 -5.89
N LEU A 281 -3.54 21.09 -5.14
CA LEU A 281 -4.89 20.94 -5.69
C LEU A 281 -5.22 22.01 -6.75
N ARG A 282 -4.76 23.26 -6.59
CA ARG A 282 -4.96 24.33 -7.60
C ARG A 282 -4.22 24.06 -8.92
N GLN A 283 -3.16 23.26 -8.87
CA GLN A 283 -2.33 22.92 -10.05
C GLN A 283 -2.68 21.55 -10.63
N ALA A 284 -3.45 20.74 -9.90
CA ALA A 284 -3.81 19.39 -10.31
C ALA A 284 -4.68 19.42 -11.57
N GLY A 285 -4.32 18.58 -12.54
CA GLY A 285 -5.11 18.37 -13.75
C GLY A 285 -6.32 17.46 -13.51
N PRO A 286 -7.05 17.09 -14.59
CA PRO A 286 -8.16 16.15 -14.49
C PRO A 286 -7.69 14.78 -13.99
N ILE A 287 -8.52 14.14 -13.15
CA ILE A 287 -8.24 12.82 -12.60
C ILE A 287 -8.21 11.78 -13.72
N ALA A 288 -7.08 11.06 -13.84
CA ALA A 288 -6.89 10.05 -14.89
C ALA A 288 -7.88 8.88 -14.75
N ASP A 289 -8.36 8.37 -15.89
CA ASP A 289 -9.23 7.20 -15.89
C ASP A 289 -8.44 5.93 -15.61
N SER A 290 -8.79 5.21 -14.54
CA SER A 290 -8.20 3.90 -14.25
C SER A 290 -8.72 2.79 -15.18
N ALA A 291 -9.80 3.05 -15.95
CA ALA A 291 -10.33 2.15 -16.96
C ALA A 291 -9.75 2.49 -18.35
N HIS A 292 -8.63 1.88 -18.73
CA HIS A 292 -8.11 2.02 -20.09
C HIS A 292 -8.96 1.28 -21.14
N ARG A 293 -8.78 1.59 -22.44
CA ARG A 293 -9.59 1.03 -23.56
C ARG A 293 -9.70 -0.51 -23.57
N GLY A 294 -8.68 -1.24 -23.09
CA GLY A 294 -8.73 -2.72 -22.98
C GLY A 294 -9.52 -3.23 -21.76
N VAL A 295 -9.75 -2.37 -20.76
CA VAL A 295 -10.52 -2.66 -19.54
C VAL A 295 -12.00 -2.34 -19.77
N GLN A 296 -12.35 -1.37 -20.61
CA GLN A 296 -13.74 -0.97 -20.88
C GLN A 296 -14.62 -2.08 -21.47
N THR A 297 -14.08 -2.97 -22.32
CA THR A 297 -14.83 -4.12 -22.87
C THR A 297 -15.11 -5.20 -21.81
N PHE A 298 -14.33 -5.23 -20.73
CA PHE A 298 -14.48 -6.18 -19.61
C PHE A 298 -15.15 -5.56 -18.37
N VAL A 299 -15.09 -4.24 -18.19
CA VAL A 299 -15.75 -3.50 -17.11
C VAL A 299 -17.26 -3.72 -17.15
N GLY A 300 -17.86 -3.76 -18.35
CA GLY A 300 -19.27 -4.12 -18.50
C GLY A 300 -19.61 -5.57 -18.14
N ALA A 301 -18.69 -6.52 -18.31
CA ALA A 301 -18.93 -7.95 -18.07
C ALA A 301 -18.50 -8.42 -16.66
N ILE A 302 -17.58 -7.70 -16.02
CA ILE A 302 -17.02 -8.02 -14.69
C ILE A 302 -17.69 -7.18 -13.60
N LEU A 303 -18.20 -5.97 -13.89
CA LEU A 303 -18.89 -5.15 -12.90
C LEU A 303 -20.39 -5.45 -12.77
N LEU A 304 -20.97 -6.23 -13.69
CA LEU A 304 -22.27 -6.92 -13.52
C LEU A 304 -22.14 -8.20 -12.67
#